data_AF-A0A444K080-F1
#
_entry.id   AF-A0A444K080-F1
#
_cell.length_a   1.000
_cell.length_b   1.000
_cell.length_c   1.000
_cell.angle_alpha   90.00
_cell.angle_beta   90.00
_cell.angle_gamma   90.00
#
_symmetry.space_group_name_H-M   'P 1'
#
loop_
_entity.id
_entity.type
_entity.pdbx_description
1 polymer ?
#
loop_
_entity_poly.entity_id
_entity_poly.type
_entity_poly.pdbx_seq_one_letter_code
_entity_poly.pdbx_strand_id
1 'polypeptide(L)' 'MELLQSGLKLRQLQVFRAVLRAGSTRQAAIALGISQPAVSQH' A
#
# COMPACT_ATOMS: atom_id res chain seq x y z
N MET A 1 -13.04 16.26 -7.15
CA MET A 1 -12.07 15.44 -6.36
C MET A 1 -12.14 14.02 -6.89
N GLU A 2 -11.49 13.75 -8.02
CA GLU A 2 -11.60 12.49 -8.80
C GLU A 2 -11.24 11.23 -8.01
N LEU A 3 -10.43 11.35 -6.95
CA LEU A 3 -10.00 10.20 -6.14
C LEU A 3 -11.19 9.41 -5.57
N LEU A 4 -12.29 10.08 -5.21
CA LEU A 4 -13.47 9.45 -4.63
C LEU A 4 -14.28 8.63 -5.65
N GLN A 5 -14.14 8.90 -6.94
CA GLN A 5 -14.87 8.20 -8.02
C GLN A 5 -14.04 7.07 -8.65
N SER A 6 -12.76 6.97 -8.32
CA SER A 6 -11.82 6.02 -8.92
C SER A 6 -11.92 4.57 -8.42
N GLY A 7 -12.72 4.30 -7.38
CA GLY A 7 -12.77 2.99 -6.73
C GLY A 7 -11.52 2.66 -5.88
N LEU A 8 -10.57 3.58 -5.74
CA LEU A 8 -9.40 3.44 -4.87
C LEU A 8 -9.83 3.21 -3.43
N LYS A 9 -9.37 2.10 -2.85
CA LYS A 9 -9.61 1.78 -1.44
C LYS A 9 -8.57 2.48 -0.57
N LEU A 10 -8.97 2.95 0.62
CA LEU A 10 -8.06 3.55 1.60
C LEU A 10 -6.85 2.66 1.89
N ARG A 11 -7.04 1.33 1.89
CA ARG A 11 -5.96 0.36 2.07
C ARG A 11 -4.91 0.42 0.96
N GLN A 12 -5.31 0.61 -0.30
CA GLN A 12 -4.37 0.75 -1.41
C GLN A 12 -3.51 2.01 -1.25
N LEU A 13 -4.09 3.12 -0.79
CA LEU A 13 -3.35 4.35 -0.51
C LEU A 13 -2.37 4.18 0.66
N GLN A 14 -2.76 3.45 1.71
CA GLN A 14 -1.87 3.15 2.85
C GLN A 14 -0.68 2.30 2.42
N VAL A 15 -0.92 1.25 1.63
CA VAL A 15 0.12 0.37 1.08
C VAL A 15 1.06 1.16 0.16
N PHE A 16 0.51 1.94 -0.76
CA PHE A 16 1.28 2.80 -1.66
C PHE A 16 2.19 3.77 -0.90
N ARG A 17 1.63 4.47 0.10
CA ARG A 17 2.40 5.39 0.96
C ARG A 17 3.53 4.67 1.71
N ALA A 18 3.28 3.47 2.21
CA ALA A 18 4.29 2.69 2.92
C ALA A 18 5.44 2.28 1.98
N VAL A 19 5.12 1.86 0.75
CA VAL A 19 6.13 1.51 -0.26
C VAL A 19 6.99 2.72 -0.62
N LEU A 20 6.39 3.90 -0.86
CA LEU A 20 7.13 5.12 -1.17
C LEU A 20 8.09 5.53 -0.04
N ARG A 21 7.67 5.39 1.22
CA ARG A 21 8.52 5.74 2.38
C ARG A 21 9.63 4.72 2.63
N ALA A 22 9.34 3.43 2.45
CA ALA A 22 10.27 2.36 2.74
C ALA A 22 11.24 2.06 1.58
N GLY A 23 10.90 2.47 0.35
CA GLY A 23 11.67 2.17 -0.86
C GLY A 23 11.69 0.68 -1.24
N SER A 24 10.90 -0.16 -0.57
CA SER A 24 10.88 -1.61 -0.75
C SER A 24 9.55 -2.20 -0.33
N THR A 25 9.01 -3.12 -1.13
CA THR A 25 7.78 -3.85 -0.81
C THR A 25 7.94 -4.74 0.41
N ARG A 26 9.12 -5.35 0.60
CA ARG A 26 9.44 -6.16 1.78
C ARG A 26 9.46 -5.31 3.05
N GLN A 27 10.14 -4.16 3.03
CA GLN A 27 10.22 -3.27 4.19
C GLN A 27 8.86 -2.64 4.51
N ALA A 28 8.07 -2.28 3.48
CA ALA A 28 6.71 -1.81 3.66
C ALA A 28 5.81 -2.88 4.32
N ALA A 29 5.95 -4.15 3.94
CA ALA A 29 5.21 -5.26 4.55
C ALA A 29 5.52 -5.41 6.04
N ILE A 30 6.81 -5.35 6.40
CA ILE A 30 7.27 -5.37 7.80
C ILE A 30 6.68 -4.18 8.57
N ALA A 31 6.77 -2.97 8.01
CA ALA A 31 6.26 -1.75 8.64
C ALA A 31 4.73 -1.76 8.83
N LEU A 32 4.00 -2.48 7.97
CA LEU A 32 2.54 -2.61 8.03
C LEU A 32 2.07 -3.85 8.80
N GLY A 33 2.97 -4.73 9.23
CA GLY A 33 2.60 -5.98 9.92
C GLY A 33 1.84 -6.96 9.04
N ILE A 34 2.10 -6.98 7.73
CA ILE A 34 1.45 -7.87 6.75
C ILE A 34 2.47 -8.71 5.98
N SER A 35 2.01 -9.71 5.24
CA SER A 35 2.87 -10.48 4.35
C SER A 35 3.28 -9.64 3.13
N GLN A 36 4.48 -9.89 2.59
CA GLN A 36 4.95 -9.18 1.39
C GLN A 36 4.03 -9.38 0.18
N PRO A 37 3.44 -10.57 -0.08
CA PRO A 37 2.42 -10.73 -1.12
C PRO A 37 1.20 -9.82 -0.92
N ALA A 38 0.77 -9.58 0.32
CA ALA A 38 -0.35 -8.69 0.62
C ALA A 38 -0.06 -7.20 0.31
N VAL A 39 1.20 -6.82 0.06
CA VAL A 39 1.57 -5.49 -0.46
C VAL A 39 1.38 -5.42 -1.99
N SER A 40 1.63 -6.53 -2.70
CA SER A 40 1.56 -6.59 -4.17
C SER A 40 0.22 -7.06 -4.74
N GLN A 41 -0.66 -7.65 -3.95
CA GLN A 41 -1.86 -8.36 -4.41
C GLN A 41 -3.14 -7.49 -4.36
N HIS A 42 -3.08 -6.26 -4.88
CA HIS A 42 -4.15 -5.26 -4.78
C HIS A 42 -4.65 -4.72 -6.12
#